data_AF-A0A8J7URJ0-F1
#
_entry.id   AF-A0A8J7URJ0-F1
#
_cell.length_a   1.000
_cell.length_b   1.000
_cell.length_c   1.000
_cell.angle_alpha   90.00
_cell.angle_beta   90.00
_cell.angle_gamma   90.00
#
_symmetry.space_group_name_H-M   'P 1'
#
loop_
_entity.id
_entity.type
_entity.pdbx_description
1 polymer ?
#
loop_
_entity_poly.entity_id
_entity_poly.type
_entity_poly.pdbx_seq_one_letter_code
_entity_poly.pdbx_strand_id
1 'polypeptide(L)'
;MNNSKILKRSSINYDKNHSINISETIFPDEICKQCGRCCIVHAYEDYEGEKMNVVYCKHLNLDTKRCNIYKERFHTEKGCLSMMEAILVKALPKDCPYVAHVEHYQEPKIYEKIRNSKKDVRAINED
;
A
#
# COMPACT_ATOMS: atom_id res chain seq x y z
N MET A 1 -26.32 35.79 31.84
CA MET A 1 -26.75 35.23 30.54
C MET A 1 -25.57 35.26 29.58
N ASN A 2 -24.82 34.16 29.44
CA ASN A 2 -23.75 34.06 28.44
C ASN A 2 -24.23 33.13 27.31
N ASN A 3 -24.90 33.72 26.33
CA ASN A 3 -25.18 33.09 25.05
C ASN A 3 -23.93 33.16 24.18
N SER A 4 -22.95 32.30 24.45
CA SER A 4 -21.87 32.07 23.51
C SER A 4 -22.41 31.17 22.39
N LYS A 5 -22.98 31.79 21.36
CA LYS A 5 -23.31 31.10 20.11
C LYS A 5 -21.99 30.65 19.49
N ILE A 6 -21.64 29.39 19.70
CA ILE A 6 -20.52 28.74 19.02
C ILE A 6 -20.82 28.84 17.51
N LEU A 7 -19.99 29.56 16.75
CA LEU A 7 -20.02 29.49 15.30
C LEU A 7 -19.77 28.03 14.90
N LYS A 8 -20.70 27.42 14.16
CA LYS A 8 -20.48 26.11 13.53
C LYS A 8 -19.21 26.20 12.69
N ARG A 9 -18.13 25.57 13.15
CA ARG A 9 -16.89 25.41 12.38
C ARG A 9 -16.97 24.09 11.64
N SER A 10 -16.81 24.15 10.32
CA SER A 10 -16.64 22.97 9.49
C SER A 10 -15.15 22.84 9.19
N SER A 11 -14.53 21.73 9.58
CA SER A 11 -13.13 21.42 9.25
C SER A 11 -13.08 20.64 7.94
N ILE A 12 -12.13 20.99 7.08
CA ILE A 12 -11.77 20.15 5.94
C ILE A 12 -10.90 19.01 6.48
N ASN A 13 -11.40 17.78 6.40
CA ASN A 13 -10.73 16.58 6.89
C ASN A 13 -10.43 15.63 5.71
N TYR A 14 -9.43 14.78 5.89
CA TYR A 14 -9.18 13.68 4.97
C TYR A 14 -10.37 12.71 4.98
N ASP A 15 -10.98 12.51 3.82
CA ASP A 15 -12.03 11.51 3.60
C ASP A 15 -11.48 10.33 2.80
N LYS A 16 -11.18 9.23 3.51
CA LYS A 16 -10.68 8.00 2.90
C LYS A 16 -11.67 7.40 1.90
N ASN A 17 -12.98 7.48 2.15
CA ASN A 17 -13.98 6.94 1.23
C ASN A 17 -13.98 7.71 -0.09
N HIS A 18 -13.82 9.03 -0.02
CA HIS A 18 -13.67 9.83 -1.22
C HIS A 18 -12.43 9.46 -2.03
N SER A 19 -11.29 9.22 -1.36
CA SER A 19 -10.06 8.76 -2.00
C SER A 19 -10.23 7.39 -2.67
N ILE A 20 -10.89 6.44 -2.00
CA ILE A 20 -11.22 5.11 -2.54
C ILE A 20 -12.07 5.24 -3.81
N ASN A 21 -13.17 6.00 -3.77
CA ASN A 21 -14.09 6.15 -4.90
C ASN A 21 -13.41 6.76 -6.14
N ILE A 22 -12.57 7.79 -5.94
CA ILE A 22 -11.79 8.38 -7.04
C ILE A 22 -10.77 7.37 -7.57
N SER A 23 -10.09 6.66 -6.67
CA SER A 23 -9.09 5.68 -7.04
C SER A 23 -9.68 4.58 -7.91
N GLU A 24 -10.87 4.06 -7.60
CA GLU A 24 -11.54 3.03 -8.41
C GLU A 24 -11.93 3.54 -9.80
N THR A 25 -12.21 4.83 -9.94
CA THR A 25 -12.56 5.44 -11.24
C THR A 25 -11.33 5.63 -12.14
N ILE A 26 -10.17 5.93 -11.55
CA ILE A 26 -8.93 6.25 -12.28
C ILE A 26 -8.08 5.00 -12.53
N PHE A 27 -8.09 4.06 -11.58
CA PHE A 27 -7.16 2.93 -11.55
C PHE A 27 -7.91 1.60 -11.68
N PRO A 28 -8.14 1.11 -12.91
CA PRO A 28 -8.78 -0.17 -13.15
C PRO A 28 -8.06 -1.34 -12.47
N ASP A 29 -8.80 -2.33 -11.99
CA ASP A 29 -8.21 -3.52 -11.35
C ASP A 29 -7.48 -4.42 -12.37
N GLU A 30 -7.88 -4.38 -13.65
CA GLU A 30 -7.36 -5.26 -14.70
C GLU A 30 -5.89 -5.00 -15.04
N ILE A 31 -5.38 -3.81 -14.74
CA ILE A 31 -3.96 -3.50 -14.97
C ILE A 31 -3.06 -4.09 -13.88
N CYS A 32 -3.62 -4.55 -12.76
CA CYS A 32 -2.86 -5.19 -11.69
C CYS A 32 -2.21 -6.50 -12.16
N LYS A 33 -0.89 -6.60 -12.01
CA LYS A 33 -0.13 -7.84 -12.32
C LYS A 33 -0.14 -8.88 -11.20
N GLN A 34 -0.94 -8.68 -10.15
CA GLN A 34 -1.10 -9.63 -9.04
C GLN A 34 0.24 -10.04 -8.42
N CYS A 35 1.14 -9.07 -8.21
CA CYS A 35 2.49 -9.33 -7.69
C CYS A 35 2.57 -9.42 -6.16
N GLY A 36 1.49 -9.10 -5.44
CA GLY A 36 1.43 -9.09 -3.98
C GLY A 36 2.20 -7.96 -3.27
N ARG A 37 2.94 -7.11 -4.00
CA ARG A 37 3.81 -6.08 -3.39
C ARG A 37 3.06 -4.94 -2.69
N CYS A 38 1.82 -4.68 -3.06
CA CYS A 38 0.94 -3.75 -2.31
C CYS A 38 0.53 -4.29 -0.93
N CYS A 39 0.72 -5.57 -0.66
CA CYS A 39 0.46 -6.20 0.64
C CYS A 39 1.70 -6.26 1.53
N ILE A 40 2.85 -5.70 1.13
CA ILE A 40 4.02 -5.61 2.02
C ILE A 40 3.70 -4.62 3.13
N VAL A 41 3.83 -5.06 4.38
CA VAL A 41 3.67 -4.20 5.56
C VAL A 41 5.03 -3.77 6.11
N HIS A 42 5.97 -4.72 6.18
CA HIS A 42 7.34 -4.43 6.58
C HIS A 42 8.34 -5.12 5.66
N ALA A 43 9.50 -4.49 5.51
CA ALA A 43 10.61 -5.08 4.81
C ALA A 43 11.90 -4.58 5.47
N TYR A 44 12.73 -5.51 5.94
CA TYR A 44 13.96 -5.21 6.66
C TYR A 44 15.06 -6.25 6.37
N GLU A 45 16.31 -5.81 6.47
CA GLU A 45 17.47 -6.69 6.43
C GLU A 45 17.63 -7.38 7.80
N ASP A 46 18.12 -8.62 7.80
CA ASP A 46 18.59 -9.23 9.04
C ASP A 46 19.81 -8.47 9.61
N TYR A 47 20.18 -8.79 10.85
CA TYR A 47 21.29 -8.13 11.54
C TYR A 47 22.64 -8.29 10.83
N GLU A 48 22.78 -9.33 10.00
CA GLU A 48 24.00 -9.62 9.23
C GLU A 48 24.00 -8.92 7.86
N GLY A 49 22.87 -8.33 7.43
CA GLY A 49 22.72 -7.70 6.13
C GLY A 49 22.71 -8.69 4.96
N GLU A 50 22.53 -9.98 5.23
CA GLU A 50 22.62 -11.04 4.23
C GLU A 50 21.28 -11.35 3.57
N LYS A 51 20.17 -11.23 4.33
CA LYS A 51 18.83 -11.60 3.85
C LYS A 51 17.84 -10.48 4.03
N MET A 52 16.97 -10.36 3.02
CA MET A 52 15.81 -9.49 3.08
C MET A 52 14.61 -10.26 3.64
N ASN A 53 14.05 -9.77 4.75
CA ASN A 53 12.80 -10.25 5.30
C ASN A 53 11.68 -9.35 4.78
N VAL A 54 10.68 -9.94 4.13
CA VAL A 54 9.51 -9.22 3.63
C VAL A 54 8.28 -9.79 4.31
N VAL A 55 7.66 -8.93 5.12
CA VAL A 55 6.45 -9.21 5.87
C VAL A 55 5.27 -8.72 5.05
N TYR A 56 4.38 -9.65 4.72
CA TYR A 56 3.15 -9.39 3.99
C TYR A 56 1.96 -9.41 4.94
N CYS A 57 0.94 -8.62 4.63
CA CYS A 57 -0.36 -8.69 5.30
C CYS A 57 -0.86 -10.14 5.34
N LYS A 58 -1.40 -10.55 6.49
CA LYS A 58 -1.94 -11.90 6.74
C LYS A 58 -2.95 -12.41 5.72
N HIS A 59 -3.60 -11.49 4.99
CA HIS A 59 -4.60 -11.84 3.98
C HIS A 59 -4.00 -12.12 2.59
N LEU A 60 -2.70 -11.91 2.38
CA LEU A 60 -2.02 -12.31 1.15
C LEU A 60 -1.84 -13.82 1.11
N ASN A 61 -2.36 -14.45 0.06
CA ASN A 61 -1.99 -15.81 -0.27
C ASN A 61 -0.63 -15.79 -1.01
N LEU A 62 0.42 -16.30 -0.36
CA LEU A 62 1.79 -16.25 -0.89
C LEU A 62 2.00 -17.16 -2.11
N ASP A 63 1.18 -18.18 -2.33
CA ASP A 63 1.30 -19.07 -3.49
C ASP A 63 0.71 -18.41 -4.74
N THR A 64 -0.48 -17.82 -4.60
CA THR A 64 -1.21 -17.19 -5.71
C THR A 64 -0.87 -15.71 -5.90
N LYS A 65 -0.21 -15.08 -4.92
CA LYS A 65 0.09 -13.64 -4.84
C LYS A 65 -1.17 -12.75 -4.88
N ARG A 66 -2.32 -13.30 -4.49
CA ARG A 66 -3.61 -12.60 -4.42
C ARG A 66 -4.03 -12.34 -2.98
N CYS A 67 -4.63 -11.18 -2.76
CA CYS A 67 -5.26 -10.85 -1.48
C CYS A 67 -6.62 -11.55 -1.38
N ASN A 68 -6.82 -12.34 -0.33
CA ASN A 68 -8.05 -13.10 -0.13
C ASN A 68 -9.27 -12.23 0.18
N ILE A 69 -9.05 -10.98 0.62
CA ILE A 69 -10.10 -10.02 0.98
C ILE A 69 -10.10 -8.78 0.08
N TYR A 70 -9.52 -8.83 -1.12
CA TYR A 70 -9.23 -7.62 -1.92
C TYR A 70 -10.43 -6.67 -2.06
N LYS A 71 -11.64 -7.19 -2.28
CA LYS A 71 -12.87 -6.39 -2.44
C LYS A 71 -13.32 -5.68 -1.15
N GLU A 72 -13.07 -6.27 0.01
CA GLU A 72 -13.47 -5.71 1.32
C GLU A 72 -12.28 -5.15 2.11
N ARG A 73 -11.10 -5.08 1.48
CA ARG A 73 -9.82 -4.78 2.14
C ARG A 73 -9.84 -3.50 2.97
N PHE A 74 -10.55 -2.47 2.52
CA PHE A 74 -10.61 -1.18 3.23
C PHE A 74 -11.47 -1.23 4.50
N HIS A 75 -12.42 -2.17 4.56
CA HIS A 75 -13.27 -2.37 5.72
C HIS A 75 -12.58 -3.27 6.75
N THR A 76 -11.94 -4.34 6.29
CA THR A 76 -11.30 -5.34 7.16
C THR A 76 -9.90 -4.92 7.62
N GLU A 77 -9.08 -4.36 6.72
CA GLU A 77 -7.68 -4.01 6.97
C GLU A 77 -7.48 -2.49 6.85
N LYS A 78 -7.38 -1.81 8.00
CA LYS A 78 -7.27 -0.33 8.05
C LYS A 78 -6.01 0.19 7.37
N GLY A 79 -4.95 -0.62 7.36
CA GLY A 79 -3.68 -0.29 6.70
C GLY A 79 -3.73 -0.32 5.17
N CYS A 80 -4.77 -0.90 4.56
CA CYS A 80 -4.87 -0.94 3.10
C CYS A 80 -5.04 0.47 2.51
N LEU A 81 -4.20 0.78 1.52
CA LEU A 81 -4.22 2.02 0.76
C LEU A 81 -5.00 1.84 -0.54
N SER A 82 -5.79 2.85 -0.91
CA SER A 82 -6.25 3.05 -2.28
C SER A 82 -5.04 3.26 -3.21
N MET A 83 -5.20 3.11 -4.53
CA MET A 83 -4.09 3.36 -5.46
C MET A 83 -3.68 4.83 -5.44
N MET A 84 -4.64 5.73 -5.27
CA MET A 84 -4.35 7.16 -5.06
C MET A 84 -3.46 7.39 -3.83
N GLU A 85 -3.85 6.87 -2.65
CA GLU A 85 -3.04 6.96 -1.43
C GLU A 85 -1.65 6.31 -1.62
N ALA A 86 -1.60 5.11 -2.21
CA ALA A 86 -0.37 4.38 -2.42
C ALA A 86 0.63 5.13 -3.33
N ILE A 87 0.15 5.81 -4.36
CA ILE A 87 1.00 6.65 -5.22
C ILE A 87 1.51 7.86 -4.45
N LEU A 88 0.63 8.57 -3.72
CA LEU A 88 0.97 9.77 -2.96
C LEU A 88 2.06 9.52 -1.91
N VAL A 89 1.99 8.38 -1.22
CA VAL A 89 2.99 8.01 -0.19
C VAL A 89 4.15 7.18 -0.74
N LYS A 90 4.22 7.01 -2.07
CA LYS A 90 5.22 6.20 -2.76
C LYS A 90 5.27 4.76 -2.23
N ALA A 91 4.16 4.06 -2.04
CA ALA A 91 4.15 2.68 -1.52
C ALA A 91 4.50 1.60 -2.58
N LEU A 92 4.42 1.95 -3.86
CA LEU A 92 4.50 1.00 -4.98
C LEU A 92 5.92 0.90 -5.54
N PRO A 93 6.33 -0.26 -6.08
CA PRO A 93 7.59 -0.37 -6.80
C PRO A 93 7.50 0.35 -8.16
N LYS A 94 8.65 0.73 -8.73
CA LYS A 94 8.69 1.52 -9.98
C LYS A 94 8.13 0.80 -11.20
N ASP A 95 8.08 -0.52 -11.17
CA ASP A 95 7.55 -1.39 -12.24
C ASP A 95 6.06 -1.71 -12.03
N CYS A 96 5.39 -1.11 -11.04
CA CYS A 96 3.96 -1.29 -10.85
C CYS A 96 3.18 -0.54 -11.97
N PRO A 97 2.23 -1.18 -12.67
CA PRO A 97 1.49 -0.55 -13.76
C PRO A 97 0.76 0.74 -13.35
N TYR A 98 0.33 0.84 -12.09
CA TYR A 98 -0.34 2.03 -11.54
C TYR A 98 0.54 3.29 -11.50
N VAL A 99 1.87 3.15 -11.55
CA VAL A 99 2.82 4.28 -11.54
C VAL A 99 3.57 4.45 -12.86
N ALA A 100 3.31 3.60 -13.85
CA ALA A 100 4.07 3.58 -15.12
C ALA A 100 4.01 4.91 -15.90
N HIS A 101 2.92 5.67 -15.74
CA HIS A 101 2.70 6.96 -16.40
C HIS A 101 2.74 8.15 -15.43
N VAL A 102 3.19 7.94 -14.19
CA VAL A 102 3.29 9.00 -13.20
C VAL A 102 4.68 9.63 -13.31
N GLU A 103 4.74 10.81 -13.92
CA GLU A 103 5.98 11.58 -14.04
C GLU A 103 6.59 11.82 -12.65
N HIS A 104 7.92 11.71 -12.58
CA HIS A 104 8.71 11.88 -11.35
C HIS A 104 8.40 10.91 -10.21
N TYR A 105 7.64 9.82 -10.45
CA TYR A 105 7.46 8.79 -9.44
C TYR A 105 8.80 8.17 -9.02
N GLN A 106 9.03 8.09 -7.71
CA GLN A 106 10.20 7.45 -7.13
C GLN A 106 9.71 6.36 -6.18
N GLU A 107 10.12 5.12 -6.43
CA GLU A 107 9.79 4.01 -5.53
C GLU A 107 10.51 4.13 -4.18
N PRO A 108 10.03 3.44 -3.13
CA PRO A 108 10.76 3.24 -1.90
C PRO A 108 12.13 2.60 -2.14
N LYS A 109 13.15 3.12 -1.44
CA LYS A 109 14.51 2.53 -1.45
C LYS A 109 14.52 1.05 -1.09
N ILE A 110 13.54 0.59 -0.31
CA ILE A 110 13.46 -0.82 0.09
C ILE A 110 13.30 -1.77 -1.09
N TYR A 111 12.68 -1.35 -2.20
CA TYR A 111 12.55 -2.19 -3.39
C TYR A 111 13.87 -2.40 -4.12
N GLU A 112 14.81 -1.46 -4.03
CA GLU A 112 16.17 -1.68 -4.52
C GLU A 112 16.86 -2.80 -3.74
N LYS A 113 16.75 -2.77 -2.41
CA LYS A 113 17.29 -3.81 -1.53
C LYS A 113 16.63 -5.18 -1.77
N ILE A 114 15.30 -5.22 -1.90
CA ILE A 114 14.56 -6.45 -2.21
C ILE A 114 15.05 -7.07 -3.53
N ARG A 115 15.26 -6.27 -4.58
CA ARG A 115 15.74 -6.77 -5.88
C ARG A 115 17.21 -7.21 -5.86
N ASN A 116 18.04 -6.54 -5.08
CA ASN A 116 19.48 -6.80 -5.03
C ASN A 116 19.86 -7.85 -3.98
N SER A 117 18.91 -8.38 -3.21
CA SER A 117 19.16 -9.41 -2.20
C SER A 117 19.71 -10.66 -2.88
N LYS A 118 20.98 -10.99 -2.59
CA LYS A 118 21.75 -12.06 -3.25
C LYS A 118 21.29 -13.48 -2.83
N LYS A 119 20.51 -13.59 -1.76
CA LYS A 119 20.02 -14.84 -1.15
C LYS A 119 18.50 -14.70 -0.91
N ASP A 120 17.80 -15.83 -0.85
CA ASP A 120 16.34 -15.94 -0.80
C ASP A 120 15.64 -14.87 0.05
N VAL A 121 14.64 -14.22 -0.54
CA VAL A 121 13.71 -13.34 0.20
C VAL A 121 12.85 -14.22 1.10
N ARG A 122 12.95 -14.02 2.42
CA ARG A 122 12.05 -14.68 3.36
C ARG A 122 10.71 -13.95 3.35
N ALA A 123 9.74 -14.53 2.65
CA ALA A 123 8.36 -14.07 2.67
C ALA A 123 7.64 -14.68 3.88
N ILE A 124 7.11 -13.84 4.76
CA ILE A 124 6.28 -14.23 5.89
C ILE A 124 4.99 -13.43 5.87
N ASN A 125 3.89 -14.06 6.26
CA ASN A 125 2.66 -13.35 6.54
C ASN A 125 2.72 -12.82 7.97
N GLU A 126 2.09 -11.66 8.22
CA GLU A 126 1.82 -11.19 9.57
C GLU A 126 0.95 -12.19 10.33
N ASP A 127 1.17 -12.24 11.65
CA ASP A 127 0.38 -13.04 12.58
C ASP A 127 -1.04 -12.45 12.77
#